data_AF-A0A318HTD7-F1
#
_entry.id   AF-A0A318HTD7-F1
#
_cell.length_a   1.000
_cell.length_b   1.000
_cell.length_c   1.000
_cell.angle_alpha   90.00
_cell.angle_beta   90.00
_cell.angle_gamma   90.00
#
_symmetry.space_group_name_H-M   'P 1'
#
loop_
_entity.id
_entity.type
_entity.pdbx_description
1 polymer ?
#
loop_
_entity_poly.entity_id
_entity_poly.type
_entity_poly.pdbx_seq_one_letter_code
_entity_poly.pdbx_strand_id
1 'polypeptide(L)' 'MERRKELVGEGHRYFDALRRGETITRYTSEANRGWHEILNTDMQSYNTWTYTKQLPLIPIDEINGNSEIQQNPLY' A
#
# COMPACT_ATOMS: atom_id res chain seq x y z
N MET A 1 18.03 -17.49 3.28
CA MET A 1 18.06 -16.12 2.74
C MET A 1 16.68 -15.51 2.90
N GLU A 2 16.56 -14.29 3.41
CA GLU A 2 15.26 -13.66 3.75
C GLU A 2 14.51 -13.24 2.47
N ARG A 3 13.26 -13.66 2.28
CA ARG A 3 12.45 -13.45 1.05
C ARG A 3 12.37 -11.98 0.59
N ARG A 4 12.27 -11.03 1.53
CA ARG A 4 12.22 -9.58 1.23
C ARG A 4 13.53 -9.00 0.69
N LYS A 5 14.66 -9.68 0.94
CA LYS A 5 15.97 -9.29 0.42
C LYS A 5 16.19 -9.88 -0.97
N GLU A 6 15.69 -11.10 -1.18
CA GLU A 6 15.82 -11.80 -2.46
C GLU A 6 14.93 -11.17 -3.55
N LEU A 7 13.66 -10.92 -3.25
CA LEU A 7 12.65 -10.54 -4.26
C LEU A 7 12.46 -9.02 -4.37
N VAL A 8 13.53 -8.25 -4.18
CA VAL A 8 13.48 -6.80 -4.26
C VAL A 8 13.34 -6.35 -5.72
N GLY A 9 12.41 -5.44 -5.99
CA GLY A 9 12.11 -4.97 -7.36
C GLY A 9 11.11 -5.83 -8.13
N GLU A 10 10.74 -6.99 -7.61
CA GLU A 10 9.82 -7.94 -8.27
C GLU A 10 8.35 -7.79 -7.85
N GLY A 11 8.00 -6.72 -7.14
CA GLY A 11 6.61 -6.42 -6.76
C GLY A 11 6.04 -7.26 -5.60
N HIS A 12 6.82 -8.15 -4.99
CA HIS A 12 6.30 -9.04 -3.93
C HIS A 12 6.08 -8.38 -2.57
N ARG A 13 6.84 -7.33 -2.24
CA ARG A 13 6.90 -6.82 -0.85
C ARG A 13 5.54 -6.38 -0.31
N TYR A 14 4.75 -5.69 -1.13
CA TYR A 14 3.44 -5.18 -0.69
C TYR A 14 2.45 -6.32 -0.45
N PHE A 15 2.32 -7.25 -1.40
CA PHE A 15 1.41 -8.40 -1.26
C PHE A 15 1.80 -9.32 -0.10
N ASP A 16 3.11 -9.46 0.17
CA ASP A 16 3.59 -10.19 1.34
C ASP A 16 3.17 -9.54 2.66
N ALA A 17 3.22 -8.20 2.75
CA ALA A 17 2.72 -7.47 3.91
C ALA A 17 1.19 -7.58 4.03
N LEU A 18 0.50 -7.36 2.91
CA LEU A 18 -0.95 -7.38 2.80
C LEU A 18 -1.55 -8.71 3.26
N ARG A 19 -1.03 -9.85 2.79
CA ARG A 19 -1.56 -11.17 3.16
C ARG A 19 -1.38 -11.52 4.65
N ARG A 20 -0.54 -10.77 5.37
CA ARG A 20 -0.26 -10.97 6.81
C ARG A 20 -0.81 -9.83 7.70
N GLY A 21 -1.43 -8.81 7.13
CA GLY A 21 -1.91 -7.65 7.89
C GLY A 21 -0.78 -6.84 8.54
N GLU A 22 0.41 -6.82 7.92
CA GLU A 22 1.57 -6.13 8.47
C GLU A 22 1.39 -4.61 8.49
N THR A 23 2.07 -3.96 9.43
CA THR A 23 2.33 -2.53 9.37
C THR A 23 3.58 -2.29 8.52
N ILE A 24 3.44 -1.47 7.47
CA ILE A 24 4.56 -1.01 6.65
C ILE A 24 5.03 0.31 7.23
N THR A 25 6.25 0.33 7.79
CA THR A 25 6.96 1.55 8.18
C THR A 25 8.05 1.85 7.15
N ARG A 26 7.98 3.01 6.51
CA ARG A 26 8.92 3.44 5.46
C ARG A 26 10.20 4.03 6.06
N TYR A 27 10.05 4.89 7.07
CA TYR A 27 11.15 5.39 7.90
C TYR A 27 10.65 5.70 9.31
N THR A 28 11.55 5.61 10.29
CA THR A 28 11.24 5.81 11.72
C THR A 28 11.48 7.24 12.20
N SER A 29 12.23 8.03 11.43
CA SER A 29 12.51 9.44 11.68
C SER A 29 12.98 10.12 10.40
N GLU A 30 12.99 11.46 10.37
CA GLU A 30 13.51 12.23 9.24
C GLU A 30 14.99 11.91 8.96
N ALA A 31 15.79 11.66 9.99
CA ALA A 31 17.18 11.26 9.86
C ALA A 31 17.36 9.90 9.15
N ASN A 32 16.33 9.03 9.21
CA ASN A 32 16.33 7.70 8.61
C ASN A 32 15.52 7.63 7.30
N ARG A 33 15.14 8.77 6.71
CA ARG A 33 14.28 8.83 5.52
C ARG A 33 14.95 8.26 4.26
N GLY A 34 16.27 8.30 4.16
CA GLY A 34 16.98 7.94 2.94
C GLY A 34 16.54 8.83 1.76
N TRP A 35 16.26 8.21 0.61
CA TRP A 35 15.92 8.88 -0.65
C TRP A 35 14.42 9.16 -0.84
N HIS A 36 13.59 8.95 0.19
CA HIS A 36 12.17 9.26 0.09
C HIS A 36 11.92 10.79 0.11
N GLU A 37 10.92 11.24 -0.66
CA GLU A 37 10.33 12.57 -0.46
C GLU A 37 9.65 12.69 0.92
N ILE A 38 9.32 13.91 1.32
CA ILE A 38 8.55 14.14 2.56
C ILE A 38 7.16 13.52 2.38
N LEU A 39 6.85 12.52 3.19
CA LEU A 39 5.56 11.86 3.22
C LEU A 39 4.69 12.44 4.33
N ASN A 40 3.38 12.54 4.10
CA ASN A 40 2.41 12.76 5.16
C ASN A 40 2.53 11.67 6.23
N THR A 41 2.27 12.02 7.49
CA THR A 41 2.48 11.13 8.65
C THR A 41 1.76 9.78 8.51
N ASP A 42 0.54 9.78 7.97
CA ASP A 42 -0.27 8.59 7.69
C ASP A 42 0.29 7.69 6.57
N MET A 43 1.20 8.21 5.74
CA MET A 43 1.92 7.46 4.70
C MET A 43 3.29 6.95 5.14
N GLN A 44 3.82 7.46 6.26
CA GLN A 44 5.11 7.03 6.80
C GLN A 44 5.01 5.63 7.43
N SER A 45 3.88 5.36 8.09
CA SER A 45 3.59 4.08 8.73
C SER A 45 2.09 3.78 8.71
N TYR A 46 1.70 2.65 8.11
CA TYR A 46 0.29 2.26 8.00
C TYR A 46 0.11 0.74 8.08
N ASN A 47 -1.02 0.30 8.63
CA ASN A 47 -1.40 -1.11 8.64
C ASN A 47 -2.11 -1.50 7.33
N THR A 48 -1.68 -2.58 6.68
CA THR A 48 -2.20 -2.92 5.35
C THR A 48 -3.67 -3.36 5.32
N TRP A 49 -4.29 -3.73 6.44
CA TRP A 49 -5.71 -4.15 6.48
C TRP A 49 -6.68 -3.03 6.86
N THR A 50 -6.20 -2.00 7.54
CA THR A 50 -7.05 -0.87 7.97
C THR A 50 -6.82 0.40 7.16
N TYR A 51 -5.81 0.40 6.30
CA TYR A 51 -5.48 1.53 5.46
C TYR A 51 -6.47 1.67 4.30
N THR A 52 -7.01 2.87 4.10
CA THR A 52 -8.05 3.17 3.09
C THR A 52 -7.60 2.86 1.66
N LYS A 53 -6.28 2.92 1.38
CA LYS A 53 -5.72 2.54 0.09
C LYS A 53 -5.06 1.17 0.07
N GLN A 54 -5.64 0.21 0.79
CA GLN A 54 -5.26 -1.20 0.76
C GLN A 54 -5.42 -1.81 -0.64
N LEU A 55 -6.46 -1.42 -1.35
CA LEU A 55 -6.75 -1.91 -2.71
C LEU A 55 -6.70 -0.73 -3.70
N PRO A 56 -6.21 -0.97 -4.93
CA PRO A 56 -6.35 0.00 -6.00
C PRO A 56 -7.83 0.28 -6.27
N LEU A 57 -8.13 1.50 -6.71
CA LEU A 57 -9.48 1.87 -7.12
C LEU A 57 -9.92 1.04 -8.32
N ILE A 58 -11.20 0.68 -8.34
CA ILE A 58 -11.83 0.23 -9.59
C ILE A 58 -11.82 1.43 -10.56
N PRO A 59 -11.36 1.25 -11.82
CA PRO A 59 -11.30 2.34 -12.80
C PRO A 59 -12.65 3.02 -13.03
N ILE A 60 -12.63 4.34 -13.20
CA ILE A 60 -13.86 5.13 -13.40
C ILE A 60 -14.61 4.73 -14.66
N ASP A 61 -13.90 4.35 -15.72
CA ASP A 61 -14.50 3.90 -16.96
C ASP A 61 -15.32 2.62 -16.76
N GLU A 62 -14.89 1.73 -15.85
CA GLU A 62 -15.65 0.52 -15.53
C GLU A 62 -16.88 0.81 -14.69
N ILE A 63 -16.78 1.74 -13.73
CA ILE A 63 -17.93 2.19 -12.94
C ILE A 63 -18.97 2.87 -13.84
N ASN A 64 -18.53 3.71 -14.76
CA ASN A 64 -19.41 4.39 -15.71
C ASN A 64 -20.00 3.41 -16.74
N GLY A 65 -19.26 2.37 -17.13
CA GLY A 65 -19.69 1.34 -18.07
C GLY A 65 -20.67 0.33 -17.48
N ASN A 66 -20.69 0.15 -16.15
CA ASN A 66 -21.55 -0.80 -15.47
C ASN A 66 -22.05 -0.26 -14.11
N SER A 67 -23.32 0.13 -14.07
CA SER A 67 -23.97 0.69 -12.89
C SER A 67 -24.08 -0.25 -11.69
N GLU A 68 -23.89 -1.56 -11.89
CA GLU A 68 -23.91 -2.55 -10.81
C GLU A 68 -22.57 -2.67 -10.08
N ILE A 69 -21.50 -2.06 -10.62
CA ILE A 69 -20.19 -2.07 -9.96
C ILE A 69 -20.21 -1.11 -8.77
N GLN A 70 -19.91 -1.64 -7.60
CA GLN A 70 -19.66 -0.86 -6.39
C GLN A 70 -18.17 -0.65 -6.21
N GLN A 71 -17.76 0.57 -5.85
CA GLN A 71 -16.36 0.85 -5.51
C GLN A 71 -15.93 0.06 -4.27
N ASN A 72 -14.62 -0.15 -4.14
CA ASN A 72 -14.02 -0.66 -2.93
C ASN A 72 -14.46 0.18 -1.71
N PRO A 73 -14.71 -0.45 -0.54
CA PRO A 73 -15.09 0.26 0.68
C PRO A 73 -14.07 1.34 1.05
N LEU A 74 -14.52 2.40 1.74
CA LEU A 74 -13.71 3.51 2.26
C LEU A 74 -13.21 4.52 1.20
N TYR A 75 -13.82 4.52 0.02
CA TYR A 75 -13.63 5.53 -1.03
C TYR A 75 -14.92 6.24 -1.40
#